data_AF-A0A543LI26-F1
#
_entry.id   AF-A0A543LI26-F1
#
_cell.length_a   1.000
_cell.length_b   1.000
_cell.length_c   1.000
_cell.angle_alpha   90.00
_cell.angle_beta   90.00
_cell.angle_gamma   90.00
#
_symmetry.space_group_name_H-M   'P 1'
#
loop_
_entity.id
_entity.type
_entity.pdbx_description
1 polymer ?
#
loop_
_entity_poly.entity_id
_entity_poly.type
_entity_poly.pdbx_seq_one_letter_code
_entity_poly.pdbx_strand_id
1 'polypeptide(L)' 'MTALINQGADVNPSIAHAELIATFKRAEADAAHKFGLIKAAAHKGPKAIQAATETAAKAAKRRDSFARKLEILGVSLKD' A
#
# COMPACT_ATOMS: atom_id res chain seq x y z
N MET A 1 -14.78 40.89 -12.12
CA MET A 1 -15.08 39.48 -12.47
C MET A 1 -14.01 38.61 -11.85
N THR A 2 -14.27 38.02 -10.69
CA THR A 2 -13.37 37.03 -10.10
C THR A 2 -14.25 35.88 -9.63
N ALA A 3 -14.21 34.78 -10.36
CA ALA A 3 -14.98 33.59 -10.09
C ALA A 3 -14.03 32.40 -9.90
N LEU A 4 -14.48 31.49 -9.05
CA LEU A 4 -14.02 30.11 -8.82
C LEU A 4 -12.65 29.93 -8.18
N ILE A 5 -12.64 29.62 -6.88
CA ILE A 5 -12.08 28.35 -6.38
C ILE A 5 -12.96 27.85 -5.21
N ASN A 6 -14.03 27.14 -5.55
CA ASN A 6 -14.64 26.18 -4.63
C ASN A 6 -13.83 24.89 -4.74
N GLN A 7 -12.82 24.73 -3.88
CA GLN A 7 -12.21 23.43 -3.57
C GLN A 7 -12.26 23.20 -2.06
N GLY A 8 -13.44 23.37 -1.49
CA GLY A 8 -13.80 22.76 -0.22
C GLY A 8 -14.36 21.37 -0.50
N ALA A 9 -13.50 20.41 -0.84
CA ALA A 9 -13.85 19.02 -0.57
C ALA A 9 -13.74 18.87 0.93
N ASP A 10 -14.90 18.91 1.60
CA ASP A 10 -15.07 18.58 3.01
C ASP A 10 -14.63 17.11 3.18
N VAL A 11 -13.32 16.90 3.31
CA VAL A 11 -12.75 15.59 3.57
C VAL A 11 -13.07 15.27 5.01
N ASN A 12 -14.24 14.67 5.24
CA ASN A 12 -14.58 14.12 6.53
C ASN A 12 -13.42 13.21 6.95
N PRO A 13 -12.68 13.51 8.03
CA PRO A 13 -11.48 12.78 8.43
C PRO A 13 -11.72 11.27 8.55
N SER A 14 -12.95 10.89 8.91
CA SER A 14 -13.36 9.49 8.99
C SER A 14 -13.33 8.77 7.64
N ILE A 15 -13.70 9.43 6.54
CA ILE A 15 -13.68 8.86 5.19
C ILE A 15 -12.23 8.70 4.72
N ALA A 16 -11.41 9.73 4.90
CA ALA A 16 -9.98 9.68 4.55
C ALA A 16 -9.23 8.57 5.32
N HIS A 17 -9.57 8.36 6.60
CA HIS A 17 -9.04 7.25 7.39
C HIS A 17 -9.48 5.89 6.83
N ALA A 18 -10.76 5.73 6.51
CA ALA A 18 -11.27 4.49 5.91
C ALA A 18 -10.61 4.16 4.56
N GLU A 19 -10.38 5.16 3.71
CA GLU A 19 -9.66 5.01 2.45
C GLU A 19 -8.20 4.62 2.63
N LEU A 20 -7.50 5.22 3.61
CA LEU A 20 -6.13 4.87 3.95
C LEU A 20 -6.03 3.43 4.46
N ILE A 21 -6.95 3.00 5.31
CA ILE A 21 -7.04 1.61 5.79
C ILE A 21 -7.29 0.65 4.62
N ALA A 22 -8.24 0.95 3.74
CA ALA A 22 -8.51 0.13 2.56
C ALA A 22 -7.32 0.07 1.60
N THR A 23 -6.54 1.16 1.51
CA THR A 23 -5.31 1.20 0.71
C THR A 23 -4.20 0.37 1.34
N PHE A 24 -4.05 0.44 2.67
CA PHE A 24 -3.11 -0.41 3.41
C PHE A 24 -3.42 -1.90 3.18
N LYS A 25 -4.69 -2.33 3.36
CA LYS A 25 -5.09 -3.73 3.16
C LYS A 25 -4.81 -4.23 1.74
N ARG A 26 -5.02 -3.37 0.73
CA ARG A 26 -4.66 -3.70 -0.67
C ARG A 26 -3.14 -3.84 -0.85
N ALA A 27 -2.36 -2.95 -0.24
CA ALA A 27 -0.90 -3.02 -0.30
C ALA A 27 -0.35 -4.26 0.43
N GLU A 28 -0.99 -4.67 1.52
CA GLU A 28 -0.67 -5.90 2.25
C GLU A 28 -0.94 -7.14 1.41
N ALA A 29 -2.13 -7.26 0.81
CA ALA A 29 -2.47 -8.35 -0.09
C ALA A 29 -1.53 -8.41 -1.32
N ASP A 30 -1.19 -7.25 -1.90
CA ASP A 30 -0.23 -7.15 -3.01
C ASP A 30 1.18 -7.62 -2.60
N ALA A 31 1.65 -7.22 -1.42
CA ALA A 31 2.92 -7.68 -0.88
C ALA A 31 2.92 -9.20 -0.69
N ALA A 32 1.89 -9.75 -0.04
CA ALA A 32 1.74 -11.19 0.18
C ALA A 32 1.73 -11.98 -1.15
N HIS A 33 0.97 -11.49 -2.14
CA HIS A 33 0.92 -12.09 -3.47
C HIS A 33 2.30 -12.11 -4.15
N LYS A 34 3.02 -10.97 -4.13
CA LYS A 34 4.36 -10.87 -4.74
C LYS A 34 5.41 -11.71 -4.04
N PHE A 35 5.31 -11.88 -2.71
CA PHE A 35 6.14 -12.87 -2.00
C PHE A 35 5.86 -14.30 -2.47
N GLY A 36 4.58 -14.65 -2.68
CA GLY A 36 4.20 -15.93 -3.27
C GLY A 36 4.80 -16.17 -4.66
N LEU A 37 4.91 -15.12 -5.48
CA LEU A 37 5.52 -15.20 -6.82
C LEU A 37 7.02 -15.54 -6.80
N ILE A 38 7.73 -15.33 -5.70
CA ILE A 38 9.15 -15.73 -5.59
C ILE A 38 9.28 -17.25 -5.70
N LYS A 39 8.42 -17.99 -5.00
CA LYS A 39 8.37 -19.46 -5.11
C LYS A 39 8.02 -19.90 -6.52
N ALA A 40 7.06 -19.21 -7.14
CA ALA A 40 6.73 -19.45 -8.54
C ALA A 40 7.91 -19.12 -9.46
N ALA A 41 8.73 -18.11 -9.19
CA ALA A 41 9.87 -17.77 -10.03
C ALA A 41 11.02 -18.80 -9.98
N ALA A 42 11.01 -19.72 -9.00
CA ALA A 42 12.05 -20.72 -8.84
C ALA A 42 12.26 -21.60 -10.08
N HIS A 43 11.20 -21.92 -10.82
CA HIS A 43 11.31 -22.73 -12.05
C HIS A 43 11.92 -21.98 -13.25
N LYS A 44 12.10 -20.65 -13.14
CA LYS A 44 12.64 -19.79 -14.22
C LYS A 44 14.10 -19.41 -14.01
N GLY A 45 14.70 -19.79 -12.88
CA GLY A 45 16.10 -19.57 -12.56
C GLY A 45 16.43 -18.28 -11.79
N PRO A 46 17.71 -18.05 -11.46
CA PRO A 46 18.14 -17.05 -10.47
C PRO A 46 17.74 -15.61 -10.81
N LYS A 47 17.82 -15.21 -12.07
CA LYS A 47 17.43 -13.86 -12.50
C LYS A 47 15.94 -13.58 -12.28
N ALA A 48 15.08 -14.57 -12.51
CA ALA A 48 13.65 -14.43 -12.27
C ALA A 48 13.33 -14.35 -10.77
N ILE A 49 14.03 -15.14 -9.96
CA ILE A 49 13.93 -15.08 -8.49
C ILE A 49 14.33 -13.69 -7.99
N GLN A 50 15.44 -13.14 -8.49
CA GLN A 50 15.90 -11.80 -8.13
C GLN A 50 14.85 -10.73 -8.48
N ALA A 51 14.34 -10.73 -9.72
CA ALA A 51 13.32 -9.78 -10.14
C ALA A 51 12.03 -9.88 -9.32
N ALA A 52 11.58 -11.10 -9.00
CA ALA A 52 10.42 -11.33 -8.13
C ALA A 52 10.68 -10.81 -6.70
N THR A 53 11.89 -11.02 -6.18
CA THR A 53 12.31 -10.58 -4.85
C THR A 53 12.35 -9.06 -4.76
N GLU A 54 12.93 -8.37 -5.75
CA GLU A 54 12.96 -6.90 -5.81
C GLU A 54 11.54 -6.31 -5.89
N THR A 55 10.67 -6.98 -6.65
CA THR A 55 9.26 -6.59 -6.78
C THR A 55 8.50 -6.75 -5.47
N ALA A 56 8.70 -7.87 -4.77
CA ALA A 56 8.12 -8.11 -3.44
C ALA A 56 8.65 -7.10 -2.40
N ALA A 57 9.94 -6.81 -2.40
CA ALA A 57 10.55 -5.82 -1.52
C ALA A 57 9.97 -4.41 -1.75
N LYS A 58 9.73 -4.00 -3.00
CA LYS A 58 9.09 -2.72 -3.33
C LYS A 58 7.63 -2.66 -2.85
N ALA A 59 6.90 -3.76 -2.94
CA ALA A 59 5.54 -3.86 -2.43
C ALA A 59 5.50 -3.79 -0.89
N ALA A 60 6.41 -4.49 -0.21
CA ALA A 60 6.56 -4.40 1.24
C ALA A 60 6.83 -2.95 1.70
N LYS A 61 7.75 -2.24 1.04
CA LYS A 61 8.00 -0.82 1.33
C LYS A 61 6.76 0.07 1.17
N ARG A 62 5.88 -0.24 0.20
CA ARG A 62 4.61 0.50 0.03
C ARG A 62 3.66 0.23 1.19
N ARG A 63 3.49 -1.04 1.58
CA ARG A 63 2.71 -1.44 2.77
C ARG A 63 3.23 -0.70 4.01
N ASP A 64 4.54 -0.72 4.24
CA ASP A 64 5.17 -0.10 5.42
C ASP A 64 4.99 1.43 5.43
N SER A 65 5.01 2.07 4.26
CA SER A 65 4.71 3.50 4.14
C SER A 65 3.27 3.82 4.56
N PHE A 66 2.30 2.99 4.18
CA PHE A 66 0.91 3.16 4.63
C PHE A 66 0.74 2.81 6.11
N ALA A 67 1.42 1.78 6.61
CA ALA A 67 1.44 1.45 8.04
C ALA A 67 1.90 2.64 8.88
N ARG A 68 3.00 3.28 8.47
CA ARG A 68 3.53 4.48 9.14
C ARG A 68 2.53 5.64 9.11
N LYS A 69 1.80 5.83 8.01
CA LYS A 69 0.75 6.87 7.94
C LYS A 69 -0.38 6.57 8.92
N LEU A 70 -0.78 5.31 9.07
CA LEU A 70 -1.80 4.90 10.03
C LEU A 70 -1.33 5.07 11.48
N GLU A 71 -0.06 4.73 11.76
CA GLU A 71 0.57 4.94 13.07
C GLU A 71 0.58 6.42 13.48
N ILE A 72 0.98 7.32 12.56
CA ILE A 72 0.96 8.78 12.80
C ILE A 72 -0.47 9.27 13.11
N LEU A 73 -1.49 8.65 12.52
CA LEU A 73 -2.90 8.98 12.77
C LEU A 73 -3.48 8.28 14.01
N GLY A 74 -2.67 7.50 14.75
CA GLY A 74 -3.12 6.72 15.91
C GLY A 74 -4.09 5.59 15.55
N VAL A 75 -4.19 5.22 14.27
CA VAL A 75 -5.06 4.15 13.80
C VAL A 75 -4.35 2.82 14.02
N SER A 76 -4.71 2.14 15.11
CA SER A 76 -4.27 0.77 15.36
C SER A 76 -5.10 -0.20 14.52
N LEU A 77 -4.48 -0.78 13.49
CA LEU A 77 -5.05 -1.92 12.80
C LEU A 77 -4.90 -3.13 13.71
N LYS A 78 -5.99 -3.53 14.36
CA LYS A 78 -6.07 -4.85 14.97
C LYS A 78 -6.12 -5.88 13.84
N ASP A 79 -5.23 -6.84 13.93
CA ASP A 79 -5.22 -8.07 13.12
C ASP A 79 -6.61 -8.74 13.13
#